data_AF-A0A377JMJ6-F1
#
_entry.id   AF-A0A377JMJ6-F1
#
_cell.length_a   1.000
_cell.length_b   1.000
_cell.length_c   1.000
_cell.angle_alpha   90.00
_cell.angle_beta   90.00
_cell.angle_gamma   90.00
#
_symmetry.space_group_name_H-M   'P 1'
#
loop_
_entity.id
_entity.type
_entity.pdbx_description
1 polymer ?
#
loop_
_entity_poly.entity_id
_entity_poly.type
_entity_poly.pdbx_seq_one_letter_code
_entity_poly.pdbx_strand_id
1 'polypeptide(L)'
;MSLRELMIKRANDIVEEEVLRRSEKELRNSNMKVKRELIKQIREEGYSMLTRPRHIDPKRTKIYPHITAQQEADMLERGELLLKILYNDNNNGMVEALYVYWANETRKEAKHPWYIERQEAWKKTIAQDGMSLSDEI
;
A
#
# COMPACT_ATOMS: atom_id res chain seq x y z
N MET A 1 25.58 -15.30 33.98
CA MET A 1 24.26 -14.66 33.92
C MET A 1 23.39 -15.25 35.02
N SER A 2 22.90 -14.43 35.94
CA SER A 2 22.15 -14.85 37.12
C SER A 2 20.66 -15.06 36.82
N LEU A 3 19.96 -15.81 37.68
CA LEU A 3 18.52 -16.05 37.57
C LEU A 3 17.70 -14.74 37.57
N ARG A 4 18.20 -13.72 38.28
CA ARG A 4 17.61 -12.38 38.33
C ARG A 4 17.79 -11.62 37.01
N GLU A 5 18.97 -11.71 36.39
CA GLU A 5 19.23 -11.14 35.07
C GLU A 5 18.37 -11.80 33.98
N LEU A 6 18.15 -13.12 34.07
CA LEU A 6 17.32 -13.86 33.14
C LEU A 6 15.83 -13.44 33.22
N MET A 7 15.32 -13.24 34.45
CA MET A 7 13.94 -12.78 34.66
C MET A 7 13.74 -11.33 34.18
N ILE A 8 14.70 -10.44 34.43
CA ILE A 8 14.64 -9.05 33.97
C ILE A 8 14.65 -9.00 32.44
N LYS A 9 15.55 -9.77 31.80
CA LYS A 9 15.59 -9.85 30.34
C LYS A 9 14.26 -10.33 29.77
N ARG A 10 13.71 -11.43 30.29
CA ARG A 10 12.42 -11.96 29.82
C ARG A 10 11.26 -10.98 30.00
N ALA A 11 11.25 -10.22 31.10
CA ALA A 11 10.24 -9.19 31.31
C ALA A 11 10.35 -8.05 30.29
N ASN A 12 11.58 -7.61 29.98
CA ASN A 12 11.82 -6.61 28.95
C ASN A 12 11.41 -7.11 27.56
N ASP A 13 11.78 -8.35 27.20
CA ASP A 13 11.41 -8.96 25.91
C ASP A 13 9.88 -8.98 25.72
N ILE A 14 9.11 -9.31 26.77
CA ILE A 14 7.63 -9.31 26.73
C ILE A 14 7.06 -7.90 26.53
N VAL A 15 7.65 -6.90 27.20
CA VAL A 15 7.21 -5.50 27.06
C VAL A 15 7.49 -4.99 25.66
N GLU A 16 8.67 -5.29 25.11
CA GLU A 16 9.04 -4.92 23.73
C GLU A 16 8.10 -5.56 22.71
N GLU A 17 7.79 -6.84 22.85
CA GLU A 17 6.84 -7.55 21.97
C GLU A 17 5.43 -6.93 22.00
N GLU A 18 4.92 -6.58 23.19
CA GLU A 18 3.61 -5.95 23.31
C GLU A 18 3.58 -4.53 22.75
N VAL A 19 4.68 -3.76 22.90
CA VAL A 19 4.82 -2.44 22.28
C VAL A 19 4.81 -2.55 20.76
N LEU A 20 5.57 -3.50 20.19
CA LEU A 20 5.59 -3.76 18.75
C LEU A 20 4.19 -4.14 18.24
N ARG A 21 3.52 -5.09 18.90
CA ARG A 21 2.17 -5.54 18.51
C ARG A 21 1.14 -4.41 18.52
N ARG A 22 1.22 -3.49 19.49
CA ARG A 22 0.35 -2.30 19.54
C ARG A 22 0.65 -1.35 18.40
N SER A 23 1.92 -1.09 18.12
CA SER A 23 2.35 -0.25 17.01
C SER A 23 1.88 -0.80 15.66
N GLU A 24 2.02 -2.10 15.41
CA GLU A 24 1.52 -2.77 14.21
C GLU A 24 -0.01 -2.64 14.07
N LYS A 25 -0.75 -2.81 15.17
CA LYS A 25 -2.21 -2.68 15.17
C LYS A 25 -2.64 -1.24 14.86
N GLU A 26 -1.96 -0.25 15.43
CA GLU A 26 -2.21 1.17 15.15
C GLU A 26 -1.93 1.52 13.69
N LEU A 27 -0.80 1.04 13.15
CA LEU A 27 -0.46 1.20 11.74
C LEU A 27 -1.54 0.58 10.85
N ARG A 28 -1.94 -0.67 11.11
CA ARG A 28 -3.01 -1.35 10.36
C ARG A 28 -4.33 -0.58 10.38
N ASN A 29 -4.71 -0.03 11.53
CA ASN A 29 -5.93 0.78 11.64
C ASN A 29 -5.83 2.08 10.82
N SER A 30 -4.68 2.75 10.87
CA SER A 30 -4.39 3.94 10.06
C SER A 30 -4.49 3.62 8.57
N ASN A 31 -3.87 2.52 8.15
CA ASN A 31 -3.87 2.03 6.77
C ASN A 31 -5.29 1.74 6.26
N MET A 32 -6.12 1.10 7.09
CA MET A 32 -7.52 0.85 6.77
C MET A 32 -8.34 2.14 6.64
N LYS A 33 -8.01 3.18 7.42
CA LYS A 33 -8.65 4.50 7.29
C LYS A 33 -8.27 5.14 5.95
N VAL A 34 -6.98 5.13 5.60
CA VAL A 34 -6.50 5.64 4.30
C VAL A 34 -7.17 4.90 3.13
N LYS A 35 -7.27 3.56 3.21
CA LYS A 35 -7.99 2.76 2.20
C LYS A 35 -9.45 3.18 2.04
N ARG A 36 -10.17 3.40 3.14
CA ARG A 36 -11.58 3.86 3.11
C ARG A 36 -11.73 5.25 2.51
N GLU A 37 -10.84 6.18 2.87
CA GLU A 37 -10.84 7.53 2.31
C GLU A 37 -10.54 7.51 0.81
N LEU A 38 -9.58 6.70 0.36
CA LEU A 38 -9.29 6.52 -1.07
C LEU A 38 -10.49 5.96 -1.83
N ILE A 39 -11.14 4.91 -1.31
CA ILE A 39 -12.34 4.33 -1.93
C ILE A 39 -13.43 5.38 -2.07
N LYS A 40 -13.65 6.20 -1.03
CA LYS A 40 -14.61 7.29 -1.06
C LYS A 40 -14.27 8.30 -2.16
N GLN A 41 -13.01 8.76 -2.26
CA GLN A 41 -12.57 9.68 -3.31
C GLN A 41 -12.75 9.11 -4.72
N ILE A 42 -12.41 7.82 -4.93
CA ILE A 42 -12.63 7.14 -6.22
C ILE A 42 -14.10 7.19 -6.61
N ARG A 43 -15.01 6.92 -5.66
CA ARG A 43 -16.47 6.92 -5.90
C ARG A 43 -17.02 8.32 -6.17
N GLU A 44 -16.64 9.31 -5.37
CA GLU A 44 -17.20 10.66 -5.42
C GLU A 44 -16.60 11.52 -6.54
N GLU A 45 -15.28 11.42 -6.76
CA GLU A 45 -14.54 12.28 -7.69
C GLU A 45 -14.29 11.61 -9.05
N GLY A 46 -14.59 10.30 -9.17
CA GLY A 46 -14.33 9.53 -10.39
C GLY A 46 -12.84 9.32 -10.67
N TYR A 47 -11.99 9.55 -9.68
CA TYR A 47 -10.56 9.33 -9.77
C TYR A 47 -10.24 7.83 -9.90
N SER A 48 -9.21 7.48 -10.68
CA SER A 48 -8.82 6.09 -10.95
C SER A 48 -7.31 5.93 -10.73
N MET A 49 -6.96 4.95 -9.90
CA MET A 49 -5.58 4.55 -9.60
C MET A 49 -5.05 3.56 -10.63
N LEU A 50 -5.92 2.97 -11.47
CA LEU A 50 -5.56 2.15 -12.63
C LEU A 50 -5.12 2.99 -13.85
N THR A 51 -4.30 3.99 -13.61
CA THR A 51 -3.70 4.87 -14.62
C THR A 51 -2.19 4.66 -14.71
N ARG A 52 -1.58 5.06 -15.82
CA ARG A 52 -0.10 5.13 -15.91
C ARG A 52 0.42 6.21 -14.95
N PRO A 53 1.58 6.01 -14.30
CA PRO A 53 2.19 7.05 -13.48
C PRO A 53 2.40 8.33 -14.28
N ARG A 54 2.13 9.49 -13.67
CA ARG A 54 2.19 10.81 -14.32
C ARG A 54 3.57 11.14 -14.92
N HIS A 55 4.63 10.57 -14.36
CA HIS A 55 6.01 10.74 -14.84
C HIS A 55 6.32 9.89 -16.09
N ILE A 56 5.51 8.86 -16.40
CA ILE A 56 5.65 8.02 -17.60
C ILE A 56 4.74 8.53 -18.71
N ASP A 57 3.49 8.87 -18.37
CA ASP A 57 2.53 9.44 -19.32
C ASP A 57 1.84 10.66 -18.69
N PRO A 58 2.24 11.89 -19.08
CA PRO A 58 1.63 13.11 -18.56
C PRO A 58 0.18 13.26 -19.01
N LYS A 59 -0.24 12.62 -20.10
CA LYS A 59 -1.63 12.57 -20.57
C LYS A 59 -2.33 11.35 -19.98
N ARG A 60 -2.48 11.33 -18.65
CA ARG A 60 -3.11 10.27 -17.82
C ARG A 60 -4.13 9.42 -18.59
N THR A 61 -3.67 8.33 -19.21
CA THR A 61 -4.53 7.33 -19.83
C THR A 61 -4.84 6.23 -18.82
N LYS A 62 -6.10 5.81 -18.75
CA LYS A 62 -6.49 4.62 -17.98
C LYS A 62 -5.84 3.40 -18.63
N ILE A 63 -5.23 2.54 -17.82
CA ILE A 63 -4.70 1.25 -18.28
C ILE A 63 -5.86 0.35 -18.72
N TYR A 64 -7.00 0.43 -18.02
CA TYR A 64 -8.20 -0.33 -18.32
C TYR A 64 -9.39 0.62 -18.54
N PRO A 65 -9.63 1.09 -19.78
CA PRO A 65 -10.75 1.99 -20.07
C PRO A 65 -12.13 1.40 -19.76
N HIS A 66 -12.23 0.07 -19.76
CA HIS A 66 -13.46 -0.67 -19.47
C HIS A 66 -13.76 -0.77 -17.96
N ILE A 67 -12.83 -0.42 -17.09
CA ILE A 67 -13.03 -0.38 -15.64
C ILE A 67 -13.40 1.06 -15.25
N THR A 68 -14.62 1.24 -14.79
CA THR A 68 -15.12 2.51 -14.25
C THR A 68 -14.53 2.76 -12.85
N ALA A 69 -14.52 4.02 -12.40
CA ALA A 69 -14.05 4.34 -11.04
C ALA A 69 -14.88 3.60 -9.97
N GLN A 70 -16.20 3.48 -10.18
CA GLN A 70 -17.08 2.73 -9.29
C GLN A 70 -16.68 1.24 -9.22
N GLN A 71 -16.39 0.61 -10.36
CA GLN A 71 -15.93 -0.78 -10.40
C GLN A 71 -14.56 -0.95 -9.73
N GLU A 72 -13.65 0.01 -9.92
CA GLU A 72 -12.35 0.01 -9.25
C GLU A 72 -12.49 0.09 -7.72
N ALA A 73 -13.38 0.95 -7.22
CA ALA A 73 -13.71 1.03 -5.80
C ALA A 73 -14.30 -0.28 -5.27
N ASP A 74 -15.23 -0.90 -6.00
CA ASP A 74 -15.81 -2.20 -5.63
C ASP A 74 -14.74 -3.30 -5.59
N MET A 75 -13.81 -3.30 -6.55
CA MET A 75 -12.69 -4.24 -6.60
C MET A 75 -11.73 -4.07 -5.41
N LEU A 76 -11.47 -2.83 -4.97
CA LEU A 76 -10.66 -2.54 -3.77
C LEU A 76 -11.36 -2.99 -2.47
N GLU A 77 -12.68 -2.82 -2.37
CA GLU A 77 -13.46 -3.29 -1.22
C GLU A 77 -13.50 -4.82 -1.14
N ARG A 78 -13.63 -5.50 -2.29
CA ARG A 78 -13.70 -6.96 -2.37
C ARG A 78 -12.33 -7.66 -2.31
N GLY A 79 -11.24 -6.90 -2.34
CA GLY A 79 -9.88 -7.45 -2.35
C GLY A 79 -9.48 -8.08 -3.69
N GLU A 80 -10.15 -7.74 -4.79
CA GLU A 80 -9.66 -8.07 -6.14
C GLU A 80 -8.48 -7.19 -6.53
N LEU A 81 -8.49 -5.96 -6.02
CA LEU A 81 -7.37 -5.03 -6.01
C LEU A 81 -6.91 -4.83 -4.58
N LEU A 82 -5.60 -4.78 -4.39
CA LEU A 82 -4.96 -4.52 -3.11
C LEU A 82 -4.27 -3.16 -3.15
N LEU A 83 -4.22 -2.50 -1.99
CA LEU A 83 -3.58 -1.21 -1.82
C LEU A 83 -2.26 -1.38 -1.06
N LYS A 84 -1.20 -0.76 -1.56
CA LYS A 84 0.07 -0.56 -0.88
C LYS A 84 0.24 0.92 -0.59
N ILE A 85 0.59 1.24 0.64
CA ILE A 85 0.87 2.60 1.10
C ILE A 85 2.38 2.72 1.23
N LEU A 86 2.92 3.77 0.62
CA LEU A 86 4.34 4.10 0.69
C LEU A 86 4.54 5.24 1.68
N TYR A 87 5.45 5.01 2.62
CA TYR A 87 5.83 5.99 3.62
C TYR A 87 7.22 6.55 3.30
N ASN A 88 7.34 7.87 3.40
CA ASN A 88 8.64 8.52 3.32
C ASN A 88 9.26 8.57 4.72
N ASP A 89 10.30 7.78 4.92
CA ASP A 89 11.03 7.74 6.19
C ASP A 89 11.75 9.09 6.46
N ASN A 90 12.10 9.85 5.42
CA ASN A 90 12.70 11.18 5.54
C ASN A 90 11.68 12.29 5.89
N ASN A 91 10.38 12.00 5.81
CA ASN A 91 9.31 12.94 6.13
C ASN A 91 8.43 12.44 7.27
N ASN A 92 9.05 11.95 8.34
CA ASN A 92 8.38 11.45 9.56
C ASN A 92 7.31 10.37 9.31
N GLY A 93 7.49 9.52 8.30
CA GLY A 93 6.53 8.46 7.98
C GLY A 93 5.20 9.00 7.44
N MET A 94 5.20 10.16 6.78
CA MET A 94 4.03 10.62 6.03
C MET A 94 3.77 9.73 4.81
N VAL A 95 2.49 9.57 4.46
CA VAL A 95 2.07 8.90 3.23
C VAL A 95 2.56 9.71 2.03
N GLU A 96 3.43 9.10 1.24
CA GLU A 96 4.01 9.73 0.06
C GLU A 96 3.30 9.30 -1.22
N ALA A 97 2.93 8.03 -1.29
CA ALA A 97 2.24 7.48 -2.45
C ALA A 97 1.31 6.32 -2.09
N LEU A 98 0.30 6.17 -2.93
CA LEU A 98 -0.66 5.06 -2.89
C LEU A 98 -0.52 4.26 -4.16
N TYR A 99 -0.47 2.94 -4.04
CA TYR A 99 -0.24 2.06 -5.16
C TYR A 99 -1.19 0.86 -5.18
N VAL A 100 -1.85 0.62 -6.31
CA VAL A 100 -2.82 -0.46 -6.47
C VAL A 100 -2.24 -1.59 -7.31
N TYR A 101 -2.52 -2.84 -6.93
CA TYR A 101 -2.12 -4.03 -7.66
C TYR A 101 -3.23 -5.08 -7.66
N TRP A 102 -3.21 -5.97 -8.64
CA TRP A 102 -4.12 -7.10 -8.71
C TRP A 102 -3.77 -8.12 -7.63
N ALA A 103 -4.77 -8.55 -6.85
CA ALA A 103 -4.60 -9.64 -5.89
C ALA A 103 -4.33 -10.98 -6.60
N ASN A 104 -4.98 -11.18 -7.75
CA ASN A 104 -4.77 -12.35 -8.60
C ASN A 104 -3.93 -11.97 -9.83
N GLU A 105 -2.64 -12.33 -9.79
CA GLU A 105 -1.69 -12.07 -10.87
C GLU A 105 -1.93 -12.94 -12.13
N THR A 106 -2.80 -13.95 -12.07
CA THR A 106 -3.12 -14.78 -13.25
C THR A 106 -4.10 -14.11 -14.20
N ARG A 107 -4.79 -13.03 -13.77
CA ARG A 107 -5.77 -12.29 -14.57
C ARG A 107 -5.16 -11.72 -15.84
N LYS A 108 -5.98 -11.57 -16.89
CA LYS A 108 -5.54 -10.97 -18.16
C LYS A 108 -5.07 -9.54 -17.94
N GLU A 109 -5.78 -8.79 -17.11
CA GLU A 109 -5.44 -7.43 -16.73
C GLU A 109 -4.07 -7.38 -16.04
N ALA A 110 -3.79 -8.29 -15.10
CA ALA A 110 -2.49 -8.35 -14.41
C ALA A 110 -1.28 -8.62 -15.34
N LYS A 111 -1.53 -9.12 -16.56
CA LYS A 111 -0.50 -9.35 -17.59
C LYS A 111 -0.42 -8.23 -18.62
N HIS A 112 -1.19 -7.16 -18.44
CA HIS A 112 -1.21 -6.04 -19.38
C HIS A 112 0.16 -5.34 -19.40
N PRO A 113 0.79 -5.11 -20.58
CA PRO A 113 2.14 -4.53 -20.65
C PRO A 113 2.29 -3.21 -19.90
N TRP A 114 1.30 -2.31 -20.01
CA TRP A 114 1.33 -1.03 -19.29
C TRP A 114 1.18 -1.17 -17.77
N TYR A 115 0.54 -2.24 -17.30
CA TYR A 115 0.49 -2.53 -15.87
C TYR A 115 1.83 -3.06 -15.38
N ILE A 116 2.48 -3.95 -16.14
CA ILE A 116 3.81 -4.46 -15.82
C ILE A 116 4.83 -3.31 -15.78
N GLU A 117 4.86 -2.46 -16.81
CA GLU A 117 5.72 -1.27 -16.87
C GLU A 117 5.48 -0.33 -15.68
N ARG A 118 4.22 -0.12 -15.30
CA ARG A 118 3.86 0.65 -14.10
C ARG A 118 4.45 0.01 -12.84
N GLN A 119 4.29 -1.31 -12.66
CA GLN A 119 4.82 -2.03 -11.50
C GLN A 119 6.34 -1.86 -11.40
N GLU A 120 7.04 -1.98 -12.52
CA GLU A 120 8.50 -1.83 -12.58
C GLU A 120 8.95 -0.40 -12.24
N ALA A 121 8.25 0.60 -12.76
CA ALA A 121 8.53 2.00 -12.44
C ALA A 121 8.38 2.29 -10.94
N TRP A 122 7.31 1.79 -10.32
CA TRP A 122 7.13 1.95 -8.87
C TRP A 122 8.18 1.20 -8.06
N LYS A 123 8.53 -0.04 -8.45
CA LYS A 123 9.63 -0.77 -7.80
C LYS A 123 10.94 0.03 -7.84
N LYS A 124 11.21 0.71 -8.96
CA LYS A 124 12.40 1.55 -9.11
C LYS A 124 12.32 2.79 -8.20
N THR A 125 11.19 3.49 -8.15
CA THR A 125 10.99 4.63 -7.23
C THR A 125 11.22 4.23 -5.78
N ILE A 126 10.61 3.13 -5.34
CA ILE A 126 10.76 2.62 -3.97
C ILE A 126 12.23 2.34 -3.65
N ALA A 127 12.95 1.68 -4.56
CA ALA A 127 14.35 1.34 -4.37
C ALA A 127 15.29 2.57 -4.37
N GLN A 128 14.94 3.64 -5.09
CA GLN A 128 15.77 4.85 -5.21
C GLN A 128 15.57 5.81 -4.04
N ASP A 129 14.35 5.93 -3.53
CA ASP A 129 13.98 6.98 -2.58
C ASP A 129 13.98 6.50 -1.11
N GLY A 130 14.39 5.25 -0.86
CA GLY A 130 14.46 4.69 0.49
C GLY A 130 13.09 4.57 1.17
N MET A 131 12.03 4.37 0.39
CA MET A 131 10.66 4.29 0.90
C MET A 131 10.39 2.94 1.56
N SER A 132 9.64 2.95 2.65
CA SER A 132 9.13 1.75 3.29
C SER A 132 7.71 1.43 2.80
N LEU A 133 7.44 0.14 2.57
CA LEU A 133 6.15 -0.36 2.09
C LEU A 133 5.30 -0.81 3.28
N SER A 134 4.02 -0.43 3.27
CA SER A 134 3.05 -1.10 4.12
C SER A 134 2.85 -2.55 3.69
N ASP A 135 2.43 -3.39 4.63
CA ASP A 135 1.78 -4.64 4.30
C ASP A 135 0.52 -4.39 3.45
N GLU A 136 0.08 -5.45 2.77
CA GLU A 136 -1.06 -5.47 1.87
C GLU A 136 -2.37 -5.27 2.67
N ILE A 137 -3.19 -4.27 2.27
CA ILE A 137 -4.44 -3.91 2.98
C ILE A 137 -5.67 -3.89 2.09
#